data_AF-A0A8S1HWH2-F1
#
_entry.id   AF-A0A8S1HWH2-F1
#
_cell.length_a   1.000
_cell.length_b   1.000
_cell.length_c   1.000
_cell.angle_alpha   90.00
_cell.angle_beta   90.00
_cell.angle_gamma   90.00
#
_symmetry.space_group_name_H-M   'P 1'
#
loop_
_entity.id
_entity.type
_entity.pdbx_description
1 polymer ?
#
loop_
_entity_poly.entity_id
_entity_poly.type
_entity_poly.pdbx_seq_one_letter_code
_entity_poly.pdbx_strand_id
1 'polypeptide(L)'
;MVAPSPYPTAIIDCVKNGMTNSEIVKKLKVSRVLVFRTAQRYRHLGTSDDMQRSGRPVTVTTPEAVKAVREKIRRTPERSVRKMAKEYEMSQGSMRTIVKDKLKMIPYRMQKGAFLNQKNKTFRMKKARKLLAGTKDGSHLTTLFTDEKIFTVEANKEAKIIGSSLLTIRVPVKKKKF
;
A
#
# COMPACT_ATOMS: atom_id res chain seq x y z
N MET A 1 4.11 -18.82 17.07
CA MET A 1 2.98 -19.42 16.33
C MET A 1 3.14 -20.93 16.42
N VAL A 2 2.08 -21.67 16.77
CA VAL A 2 2.15 -23.14 16.87
C VAL A 2 2.06 -23.74 15.47
N ALA A 3 2.90 -24.73 15.17
CA ALA A 3 2.85 -25.43 13.89
C ALA A 3 1.47 -26.09 13.70
N PRO A 4 0.85 -25.98 12.51
CA PRO A 4 -0.42 -26.64 12.26
C PRO A 4 -0.26 -28.15 12.41
N SER A 5 -1.30 -28.79 12.96
CA SER A 5 -1.32 -30.24 13.09
C SER A 5 -1.23 -30.89 11.70
N PRO A 6 -0.46 -31.99 11.52
CA PRO A 6 -0.34 -32.69 10.25
C PRO A 6 -1.54 -33.62 9.95
N TYR A 7 -2.44 -33.85 10.91
CA TYR A 7 -3.55 -34.79 10.74
C TYR A 7 -4.60 -34.37 9.70
N PRO A 8 -5.02 -33.10 9.60
CA PRO A 8 -6.03 -32.68 8.61
C PRO A 8 -5.59 -32.94 7.17
N THR A 9 -4.34 -32.65 6.83
CA THR A 9 -3.79 -32.90 5.49
C THR A 9 -3.71 -34.40 5.18
N ALA A 10 -3.17 -35.19 6.11
CA ALA A 10 -3.10 -36.65 5.96
C ALA A 10 -4.49 -37.32 5.80
N ILE A 11 -5.50 -36.83 6.52
CA ILE A 11 -6.89 -37.29 6.38
C ILE A 11 -7.41 -36.98 4.97
N ILE A 12 -7.19 -35.76 4.47
CA ILE A 12 -7.63 -35.34 3.14
C ILE A 12 -6.98 -36.21 2.06
N ASP A 13 -5.69 -36.50 2.16
CA ASP A 13 -5.01 -37.38 1.21
C ASP A 13 -5.58 -38.80 1.24
N CYS A 14 -5.94 -39.31 2.43
CA CYS A 14 -6.61 -40.60 2.53
C CYS A 14 -8.02 -40.60 1.90
N VAL A 15 -8.76 -39.49 2.05
CA VAL A 15 -10.08 -39.31 1.42
C VAL A 15 -9.95 -39.22 -0.10
N LYS A 16 -8.92 -38.55 -0.64
CA LYS A 16 -8.63 -38.49 -2.08
C LYS A 16 -8.31 -39.88 -2.66
N ASN A 17 -7.64 -40.72 -1.87
CA ASN A 17 -7.33 -42.11 -2.21
C ASN A 17 -8.54 -43.05 -2.06
N GLY A 18 -9.73 -42.54 -1.75
CA GLY A 18 -10.96 -43.34 -1.68
C GLY A 18 -11.13 -44.19 -0.42
N MET A 19 -10.31 -44.01 0.62
CA MET A 19 -10.44 -44.77 1.86
C MET A 19 -11.72 -44.42 2.63
N THR A 20 -12.29 -45.40 3.33
CA THR A 20 -13.44 -45.16 4.19
C THR A 20 -13.02 -44.47 5.50
N ASN A 21 -13.91 -43.68 6.11
CA ASN A 21 -13.60 -42.95 7.35
C ASN A 21 -13.11 -43.90 8.48
N SER A 22 -13.63 -45.13 8.53
CA SER A 22 -13.23 -46.14 9.52
C SER A 22 -11.79 -46.64 9.31
N GLU A 23 -11.38 -46.84 8.05
CA GLU A 23 -10.01 -47.20 7.70
C GLU A 23 -9.03 -46.09 8.07
N ILE A 24 -9.41 -44.82 7.80
CA ILE A 24 -8.59 -43.66 8.12
C ILE A 24 -8.34 -43.54 9.62
N VAL A 25 -9.38 -43.76 10.44
CA VAL A 25 -9.26 -43.77 11.91
C VAL A 25 -8.28 -44.83 12.37
N LYS A 26 -8.37 -46.06 11.84
CA LYS A 26 -7.48 -47.17 12.20
C LYS A 26 -6.04 -46.91 11.75
N LYS A 27 -5.86 -46.37 10.54
CA LYS A 27 -4.55 -46.11 9.93
C LYS A 27 -3.80 -44.97 10.61
N LEU A 28 -4.46 -43.84 10.82
CA LEU A 28 -3.85 -42.63 11.38
C LEU A 28 -3.96 -42.57 12.92
N LYS A 29 -4.72 -43.47 13.55
CA LYS A 29 -4.97 -43.52 15.00
C LYS A 29 -5.46 -42.18 15.57
N VAL A 30 -6.36 -41.52 14.85
CA VAL A 30 -6.93 -40.22 15.23
C VAL A 30 -8.41 -40.34 15.58
N SER A 31 -8.92 -39.38 16.33
CA SER A 31 -10.35 -39.30 16.69
C SER A 31 -11.26 -39.42 15.48
N ARG A 32 -12.27 -40.30 15.59
CA ARG A 32 -13.34 -40.47 14.60
C ARG A 32 -14.06 -39.15 14.30
N VAL A 33 -14.22 -38.28 15.31
CA VAL A 33 -14.85 -36.96 15.16
C VAL A 33 -13.99 -36.05 14.28
N LEU A 34 -12.67 -36.08 14.46
CA LEU A 34 -11.76 -35.30 13.62
C LEU A 34 -11.84 -35.77 12.16
N VAL A 35 -11.71 -37.08 11.91
CA VAL A 35 -11.80 -37.65 10.56
C VAL A 35 -13.12 -37.26 9.89
N PHE A 36 -14.24 -37.40 10.58
CA PHE A 36 -15.55 -37.02 10.06
C PHE A 36 -15.66 -35.53 9.74
N ARG A 37 -15.29 -34.65 10.68
CA ARG A 37 -15.34 -33.19 10.49
C ARG A 37 -14.44 -32.72 9.35
N THR A 38 -13.25 -33.31 9.19
CA THR A 38 -12.31 -32.95 8.13
C THR A 38 -12.78 -33.47 6.77
N ALA A 39 -13.24 -34.73 6.69
CA ALA A 39 -13.78 -35.30 5.45
C ALA A 39 -15.03 -34.55 4.98
N GLN A 40 -15.93 -34.19 5.90
CA GLN A 40 -17.12 -33.41 5.58
C GLN A 40 -16.77 -31.99 5.13
N ARG A 41 -15.82 -31.32 5.80
CA ARG A 41 -15.28 -30.03 5.34
C ARG A 41 -14.72 -30.12 3.92
N TYR A 42 -13.89 -31.13 3.67
CA TYR A 42 -13.26 -31.34 2.37
C TYR A 42 -14.30 -31.59 1.27
N ARG A 43 -15.37 -32.35 1.55
CA ARG A 43 -16.48 -32.55 0.62
C ARG A 43 -17.26 -31.26 0.32
N HIS A 44 -17.34 -30.33 1.27
CA HIS A 44 -18.05 -29.06 1.08
C HIS A 44 -17.18 -27.98 0.40
N LEU A 45 -15.92 -27.80 0.81
CA LEU A 45 -15.03 -26.75 0.28
C LEU A 45 -14.16 -27.21 -0.91
N GLY A 46 -13.85 -28.51 -1.01
CA GLY A 46 -12.87 -29.04 -1.96
C GLY A 46 -11.41 -28.71 -1.63
N THR A 47 -11.16 -27.88 -0.62
CA THR A 47 -9.82 -27.45 -0.18
C THR A 47 -9.48 -27.96 1.21
N SER A 48 -8.18 -27.97 1.54
CA SER A 48 -7.67 -28.30 2.87
C SER A 48 -7.72 -27.14 3.86
N ASP A 49 -8.08 -25.95 3.39
CA ASP A 49 -8.10 -24.75 4.18
C ASP A 49 -9.27 -24.74 5.16
N ASP A 50 -9.11 -23.98 6.25
CA ASP A 50 -10.20 -23.74 7.18
C ASP A 50 -11.33 -22.96 6.50
N MET A 51 -12.56 -23.29 6.90
CA MET A 51 -13.73 -22.56 6.44
C MET A 51 -13.65 -21.11 6.94
N GLN A 52 -14.02 -20.16 6.08
CA GLN A 52 -14.10 -18.75 6.43
C GLN A 52 -15.02 -18.60 7.65
N ARG A 53 -14.46 -18.09 8.75
CA ARG A 53 -15.23 -17.86 9.97
C ARG A 53 -16.09 -16.62 9.77
N SER A 54 -17.33 -16.66 10.26
CA SER A 54 -18.15 -15.45 10.40
C SER A 54 -17.45 -14.51 11.38
N GLY A 55 -16.99 -13.38 10.87
CA GLY A 55 -16.43 -12.30 11.69
C GLY A 55 -17.52 -11.50 12.40
N ARG A 56 -17.10 -10.52 13.20
CA ARG A 56 -18.02 -9.54 13.78
C ARG A 56 -18.71 -8.74 12.66
N PRO A 57 -20.03 -8.53 12.71
CA PRO A 57 -20.72 -7.72 11.71
C PRO A 57 -20.20 -6.27 11.71
N VAL A 58 -20.14 -5.67 10.53
CA VAL A 58 -19.65 -4.31 10.36
C VAL A 58 -20.76 -3.32 10.68
N THR A 59 -20.57 -2.51 11.72
CA THR A 59 -21.59 -1.54 12.18
C THR A 59 -21.38 -0.15 11.59
N VAL A 60 -20.12 0.31 11.55
CA VAL A 60 -19.79 1.72 11.25
C VAL A 60 -19.23 1.91 9.83
N THR A 61 -18.49 0.94 9.31
CA THR A 61 -17.86 1.01 7.97
C THR A 61 -18.70 0.31 6.91
N THR A 62 -19.99 0.67 6.85
CA THR A 62 -20.94 0.12 5.88
C THR A 62 -20.52 0.44 4.43
N PRO A 63 -20.90 -0.38 3.45
CA PRO A 63 -20.57 -0.12 2.04
C PRO A 63 -21.08 1.24 1.55
N GLU A 64 -22.23 1.69 2.07
CA GLU A 64 -22.81 3.01 1.78
C GLU A 64 -21.94 4.15 2.31
N ALA A 65 -21.49 4.05 3.58
CA ALA A 65 -20.57 5.03 4.15
C ALA A 65 -19.25 5.09 3.38
N VAL A 66 -18.71 3.94 2.97
CA VAL A 66 -17.50 3.87 2.13
C VAL A 66 -17.71 4.58 0.79
N LYS A 67 -18.87 4.40 0.16
CA LYS A 67 -19.23 5.07 -1.11
C LYS A 67 -19.37 6.58 -0.90
N ALA A 68 -20.03 7.03 0.17
CA ALA A 68 -20.18 8.44 0.48
C ALA A 68 -18.83 9.13 0.72
N VAL A 69 -17.94 8.51 1.49
CA VAL A 69 -16.57 9.01 1.73
C VAL A 69 -15.76 9.07 0.44
N ARG A 70 -15.88 8.06 -0.45
CA ARG A 70 -15.22 8.07 -1.76
C ARG A 70 -15.62 9.28 -2.60
N GLU A 71 -16.93 9.54 -2.71
CA GLU A 71 -17.44 10.68 -3.48
C GLU A 71 -17.03 12.02 -2.84
N LYS A 72 -16.98 12.09 -1.51
CA LYS A 72 -16.49 13.28 -0.82
C LYS A 72 -15.02 13.56 -1.12
N ILE A 73 -14.15 12.54 -1.08
CA ILE A 73 -12.73 12.68 -1.41
C ILE A 73 -12.56 13.09 -2.87
N ARG A 74 -13.36 12.53 -3.78
CA ARG A 74 -13.35 12.92 -5.20
C ARG A 74 -13.66 14.41 -5.39
N ARG A 75 -14.63 14.95 -4.65
CA ARG A 75 -15.02 16.38 -4.72
C ARG A 75 -14.00 17.29 -4.06
N THR A 76 -13.49 16.89 -2.89
CA THR A 76 -12.59 17.71 -2.05
C THR A 76 -11.43 16.87 -1.51
N PRO A 77 -10.38 16.61 -2.31
CA PRO A 77 -9.29 15.72 -1.94
C PRO A 77 -8.37 16.29 -0.84
N GLU A 78 -8.39 17.61 -0.65
CA GLU A 78 -7.52 18.33 0.30
C GLU A 78 -8.00 18.22 1.76
N ARG A 79 -9.19 17.63 1.99
CA ARG A 79 -9.81 17.58 3.31
C ARG A 79 -9.10 16.56 4.21
N SER A 80 -8.83 16.99 5.45
CA SER A 80 -8.29 16.12 6.50
C SER A 80 -9.28 15.04 6.91
N VAL A 81 -8.77 13.82 7.12
CA VAL A 81 -9.50 12.69 7.73
C VAL A 81 -10.21 13.09 9.02
N ARG A 82 -9.58 13.93 9.85
CA ARG A 82 -10.18 14.40 11.11
C ARG A 82 -11.41 15.27 10.89
N LYS A 83 -11.39 16.14 9.87
CA LYS A 83 -12.55 16.99 9.54
C LYS A 83 -13.68 16.13 8.96
N MET A 84 -13.36 15.21 8.06
CA MET A 84 -14.34 14.27 7.52
C MET A 84 -14.97 13.42 8.63
N ALA A 85 -14.18 12.90 9.57
CA ALA A 85 -14.71 12.12 10.69
C ALA A 85 -15.76 12.90 11.49
N LYS A 86 -15.53 14.20 11.75
CA LYS A 86 -16.54 15.07 12.40
C LYS A 86 -17.78 15.29 11.52
N GLU A 87 -17.61 15.53 10.22
CA GLU A 87 -18.72 15.74 9.28
C GLU A 87 -19.64 14.51 9.15
N TYR A 88 -19.09 13.30 9.30
CA TYR A 88 -19.85 12.04 9.22
C TYR A 88 -20.21 11.48 10.61
N GLU A 89 -19.90 12.19 11.70
CA GLU A 89 -20.14 11.74 13.09
C GLU A 89 -19.50 10.37 13.41
N MET A 90 -18.34 10.11 12.80
CA MET A 90 -17.59 8.87 12.96
C MET A 90 -16.35 9.08 13.82
N SER A 91 -15.86 8.00 14.43
CA SER A 91 -14.54 8.02 15.04
C SER A 91 -13.45 8.23 13.96
N GLN A 92 -12.37 8.92 14.33
CA GLN A 92 -11.24 9.12 13.42
C GLN A 92 -10.61 7.79 12.97
N GLY A 93 -10.60 6.78 13.85
CA GLY A 93 -10.11 5.45 13.54
C GLY A 93 -10.93 4.80 12.42
N SER A 94 -12.26 4.81 12.54
CA SER A 94 -13.15 4.25 11.51
C SER A 94 -13.00 4.98 10.17
N MET A 95 -12.93 6.32 10.19
CA MET A 95 -12.69 7.09 8.96
C MET A 95 -11.34 6.74 8.33
N ARG A 96 -10.28 6.58 9.13
CA ARG A 96 -8.96 6.16 8.64
C ARG A 96 -8.99 4.76 8.04
N THR A 97 -9.69 3.81 8.66
CA THR A 97 -9.88 2.44 8.12
C THR A 97 -10.62 2.48 6.78
N ILE A 98 -11.63 3.35 6.63
CA ILE A 98 -12.30 3.53 5.32
C ILE A 98 -11.29 4.01 4.27
N VAL A 99 -10.55 5.08 4.55
CA VAL A 99 -9.63 5.67 3.56
C VAL A 99 -8.48 4.72 3.21
N LYS A 100 -7.84 4.14 4.23
CA LYS A 100 -6.63 3.31 4.07
C LYS A 100 -6.95 1.89 3.63
N ASP A 101 -7.87 1.21 4.31
CA ASP A 101 -8.04 -0.24 4.14
C ASP A 101 -9.14 -0.56 3.11
N LYS A 102 -10.23 0.21 3.09
CA LYS A 102 -11.36 0.00 2.16
C LYS A 102 -11.14 0.69 0.81
N LEU A 103 -10.70 1.94 0.81
CA LEU A 103 -10.46 2.72 -0.42
C LEU A 103 -9.04 2.60 -0.94
N LYS A 104 -8.09 2.08 -0.14
CA LYS A 104 -6.68 1.94 -0.50
C LYS A 104 -6.05 3.25 -0.97
N MET A 105 -6.50 4.37 -0.42
CA MET A 105 -5.99 5.70 -0.75
C MET A 105 -4.86 6.08 0.19
N ILE A 106 -3.79 6.63 -0.39
CA ILE A 106 -2.63 7.12 0.34
C ILE A 106 -2.62 8.65 0.23
N PRO A 107 -2.50 9.38 1.36
CA PRO A 107 -2.41 10.83 1.31
C PRO A 107 -1.07 11.25 0.72
N TYR A 108 -1.09 12.15 -0.25
CA TYR A 108 0.10 12.76 -0.83
C TYR A 108 0.26 14.20 -0.36
N ARG A 109 1.51 14.65 -0.25
CA ARG A 109 1.80 16.06 -0.02
C ARG A 109 1.61 16.82 -1.33
N MET A 110 0.72 17.81 -1.33
CA MET A 110 0.54 18.68 -2.49
C MET A 110 1.83 19.45 -2.79
N GLN A 111 2.29 19.37 -4.04
CA GLN A 111 3.42 20.15 -4.53
C GLN A 111 2.93 21.45 -5.14
N LYS A 112 3.63 22.55 -4.85
CA LYS A 112 3.36 23.84 -5.49
C LYS A 112 3.99 23.83 -6.88
N GLY A 113 3.18 24.03 -7.91
CA GLY A 113 3.63 24.24 -9.28
C GLY A 113 3.48 25.71 -9.69
N ALA A 114 4.14 26.11 -10.78
CA ALA A 114 3.91 27.42 -11.39
C ALA A 114 2.46 27.51 -11.89
N PHE A 115 1.81 28.66 -11.66
CA PHE A 115 0.45 28.89 -12.14
C PHE A 115 0.43 28.97 -13.67
N LEU A 116 -0.43 28.17 -14.31
CA LEU A 116 -0.53 28.10 -15.77
C LEU A 116 -1.79 28.82 -16.27
N ASN A 117 -1.59 30.01 -16.86
CA ASN A 117 -2.63 30.70 -17.62
C ASN A 117 -3.03 29.92 -18.88
N GLN A 118 -4.21 30.19 -19.42
CA GLN A 118 -4.69 29.51 -20.64
C GLN A 118 -3.74 29.72 -21.82
N LYS A 119 -3.23 30.94 -22.00
CA LYS A 119 -2.18 31.25 -22.97
C LYS A 119 -0.96 30.34 -22.76
N ASN A 120 -0.44 30.25 -21.54
CA ASN A 120 0.72 29.41 -21.22
C ASN A 120 0.46 27.92 -21.52
N LYS A 121 -0.74 27.41 -21.25
CA LYS A 121 -1.12 26.02 -21.60
C LYS A 121 -1.04 25.78 -23.10
N THR A 122 -1.59 26.67 -23.91
CA THR A 122 -1.56 26.53 -25.38
C THR A 122 -0.13 26.59 -25.94
N PHE A 123 0.70 27.52 -25.46
CA PHE A 123 2.10 27.61 -25.87
C PHE A 123 2.90 26.37 -25.48
N ARG A 124 2.73 25.88 -24.24
CA ARG A 124 3.39 24.65 -23.77
C ARG A 124 2.99 23.43 -24.59
N MET A 125 1.69 23.27 -24.89
CA MET A 125 1.20 22.16 -25.72
C MET A 125 1.75 22.22 -27.15
N LYS A 126 1.77 23.41 -27.77
CA LYS A 126 2.34 23.60 -29.11
C LYS A 126 3.84 23.27 -29.11
N LYS A 127 4.59 23.74 -28.12
CA LYS A 127 6.03 23.46 -27.96
C LYS A 127 6.28 21.97 -27.74
N ALA A 128 5.53 21.32 -26.85
CA ALA A 128 5.67 19.89 -26.56
C ALA A 128 5.40 19.02 -27.80
N ARG A 129 4.35 19.33 -28.58
CA ARG A 129 4.04 18.60 -29.82
C ARG A 129 5.15 18.76 -30.86
N LYS A 130 5.71 19.96 -31.02
CA LYS A 130 6.84 20.20 -31.92
C LYS A 130 8.10 19.44 -31.49
N LEU A 131 8.44 19.47 -30.21
CA LEU A 131 9.58 18.73 -29.67
C LEU A 131 9.40 17.23 -29.89
N LEU A 132 8.20 16.70 -29.62
CA LEU A 132 7.91 15.27 -29.83
C LEU A 132 8.05 14.84 -31.30
N ALA A 133 7.61 15.68 -32.24
CA ALA A 133 7.80 15.43 -33.67
C ALA A 133 9.29 15.42 -34.04
N GLY A 134 10.03 16.45 -33.64
CA GLY A 134 11.48 16.53 -33.89
C GLY A 134 12.27 15.37 -33.26
N THR A 135 11.82 14.83 -32.12
CA THR A 135 12.43 13.63 -31.53
C THR A 135 12.31 12.42 -32.45
N LYS A 136 11.16 12.23 -33.13
CA LYS A 136 10.97 11.12 -34.09
C LYS A 136 11.89 11.29 -35.31
N ASP A 137 12.11 12.53 -35.74
CA ASP A 137 12.94 12.86 -36.89
C ASP A 137 14.45 12.88 -36.55
N GLY A 138 14.83 12.55 -35.30
CA GLY A 138 16.23 12.51 -34.86
C GLY A 138 16.85 13.88 -34.52
N SER A 139 16.08 14.97 -34.55
CA SER A 139 16.59 16.33 -34.32
C SER A 139 17.21 16.53 -32.93
N HIS A 140 16.75 15.76 -31.95
CA HIS A 140 17.24 15.77 -30.57
C HIS A 140 18.72 15.37 -30.45
N LEU A 141 19.26 14.60 -31.40
CA LEU A 141 20.67 14.21 -31.43
C LEU A 141 21.60 15.39 -31.80
N THR A 142 21.05 16.41 -32.44
CA THR A 142 21.79 17.61 -32.87
C THR A 142 21.51 18.84 -32.01
N THR A 143 20.54 18.76 -31.09
CA THR A 143 20.11 19.90 -30.27
C THR A 143 20.85 19.90 -28.93
N LEU A 144 21.63 20.96 -28.66
CA LEU A 144 22.22 21.20 -27.35
C LEU A 144 21.22 21.91 -26.43
N PHE A 145 20.94 21.35 -25.25
CA PHE A 145 20.11 21.97 -24.22
C PHE A 145 20.99 22.59 -23.13
N THR A 146 20.94 23.91 -22.99
CA THR A 146 21.64 24.66 -21.94
C THR A 146 20.64 25.34 -21.01
N ASP A 147 20.95 25.40 -19.72
CA ASP A 147 20.18 26.13 -18.72
C ASP A 147 21.13 26.74 -17.68
N GLU A 148 20.76 27.89 -17.13
CA GLU A 148 21.53 28.56 -16.10
C GLU A 148 21.05 28.11 -14.73
N LYS A 149 21.99 27.61 -13.90
CA LYS A 149 21.70 27.23 -12.52
C LYS A 149 22.57 28.04 -11.58
N ILE A 150 21.93 28.72 -10.63
CA ILE A 150 22.64 29.38 -9.53
C ILE A 150 23.13 28.31 -8.55
N PHE A 151 24.44 28.23 -8.35
CA PHE A 151 25.07 27.43 -7.31
C PHE A 151 25.39 28.34 -6.12
N THR A 152 24.66 28.17 -5.03
CA THR A 152 24.98 28.87 -3.78
C THR A 152 26.10 28.12 -3.08
N VAL A 153 27.28 28.74 -3.00
CA VAL A 153 28.37 28.22 -2.16
C VAL A 153 28.02 28.55 -0.71
N GLU A 154 27.82 27.54 0.12
CA GLU A 154 27.74 27.74 1.57
C GLU A 154 29.10 28.24 2.05
N ALA A 155 29.17 29.48 2.54
CA ALA A 155 30.38 29.98 3.14
C ALA A 155 30.73 29.10 4.35
N ASN A 156 31.92 28.48 4.34
CA ASN A 156 32.50 27.89 5.53
C ASN A 156 32.64 29.01 6.55
N LYS A 157 31.73 29.06 7.52
CA LYS A 157 31.83 29.95 8.67
C LYS A 157 32.94 29.43 9.58
N GLU A 158 34.19 29.65 9.20
CA GLU A 158 35.31 29.60 10.13
C GLU A 158 35.34 30.92 10.90
N ALA A 159 34.45 31.05 11.90
CA ALA A 159 34.63 32.02 12.98
C ALA A 159 33.79 31.68 14.21
N LYS A 160 34.52 31.38 15.29
CA LYS A 160 34.18 31.45 16.72
C LYS A 160 33.24 30.39 17.30
N ILE A 161 33.90 29.39 17.88
CA ILE A 161 33.51 28.73 19.13
C ILE A 161 33.29 29.84 20.19
N ILE A 162 32.03 30.12 20.55
CA ILE A 162 31.67 30.60 21.89
C ILE A 162 30.41 29.83 22.31
N GLY A 163 30.63 28.87 23.22
CA GLY A 163 29.68 28.37 24.22
C GLY A 163 28.28 27.93 23.77
N SER A 164 28.08 26.62 23.59
CA SER A 164 27.37 25.76 24.57
C SER A 164 26.80 24.50 23.91
N SER A 165 27.26 23.36 24.43
CA SER A 165 26.60 22.06 24.51
C SER A 165 25.73 21.57 23.33
N LEU A 166 26.23 20.55 22.63
CA LEU A 166 25.71 19.17 22.76
C LEU A 166 26.51 18.23 21.85
N LEU A 167 27.15 17.24 22.47
CA LEU A 167 27.77 16.09 21.79
C LEU A 167 26.77 15.46 20.80
N THR A 168 27.15 15.35 19.53
CA THR A 168 26.72 14.22 18.70
C THR A 168 27.90 13.67 17.92
N ILE A 169 28.08 12.36 18.07
CA ILE A 169 29.21 11.55 17.64
C ILE A 169 29.32 11.56 16.10
N ARG A 170 30.47 12.00 15.56
CA ARG A 170 30.83 11.81 14.15
C ARG A 170 31.19 10.34 13.92
N VAL A 171 30.37 9.62 13.17
CA VAL A 171 30.77 8.32 12.58
C VAL A 171 31.55 8.60 11.29
N PRO A 172 32.78 8.06 11.11
CA PRO A 172 33.55 8.28 9.90
C PRO A 172 33.03 7.40 8.76
N VAL A 173 32.48 8.01 7.71
CA VAL A 173 32.19 7.32 6.45
C VAL A 173 33.51 7.10 5.70
N LYS A 174 33.93 5.84 5.59
CA LYS A 174 35.09 5.42 4.78
C LYS A 174 34.88 5.84 3.32
N LYS A 175 35.84 6.58 2.75
CA LYS A 175 35.92 6.84 1.31
C LYS A 175 36.14 5.51 0.58
N LYS A 176 35.17 5.06 -0.21
CA LYS A 176 35.43 4.07 -1.27
C LYS A 176 36.31 4.75 -2.33
N LYS A 177 37.54 4.26 -2.48
CA LYS A 177 38.33 4.50 -3.69
C LYS A 177 37.70 3.68 -4.82
N PHE A 178 37.62 4.29 -6.00
CA PHE A 178 37.32 3.60 -7.25
C PHE A 178 38.38 2.54 -7.55
#